data_AF-A0A496WCE6-F1
#
_entry.id   AF-A0A496WCE6-F1
#
_cell.length_a   1.000
_cell.length_b   1.000
_cell.length_c   1.000
_cell.angle_alpha   90.00
_cell.angle_beta   90.00
_cell.angle_gamma   90.00
#
_symmetry.space_group_name_H-M   'P 1'
#
loop_
_entity.id
_entity.type
_entity.pdbx_description
1 polymer ?
#
loop_
_entity_poly.entity_id
_entity_poly.type
_entity_poly.pdbx_seq_one_letter_code
_entity_poly.pdbx_strand_id
1 'polypeptide(L)'
;MGLVEKLVAPVQSTSETLTKFGSPLLLLYFRWYVAWVFLKAGLFKINDWDLTLTLFEYEYAVPFLPFELAAYLATFGELVFPIFLIAGLGARFTAIALSIVNIMAVVSYYATLAKGAGLVWHYMWGSMLLTNI
;
A
#
# COMPACT_ATOMS: atom_id res chain seq x y z
N MET A 1 45.29 13.63 -3.08
CA MET A 1 43.98 14.07 -2.58
C MET A 1 44.01 15.58 -2.44
N GLY A 2 43.21 16.30 -3.22
CA GLY A 2 43.21 17.78 -3.26
C GLY A 2 42.66 18.40 -1.97
N LEU A 3 42.96 19.68 -1.71
CA LEU A 3 42.44 20.43 -0.54
C LEU A 3 40.90 20.40 -0.50
N VAL A 4 40.26 20.54 -1.66
CA VAL A 4 38.81 20.44 -1.85
C VAL A 4 38.27 19.06 -1.44
N GLU A 5 39.01 18.01 -1.80
CA GLU A 5 38.63 16.62 -1.55
C GLU A 5 38.69 16.27 -0.06
N LYS A 6 39.68 16.82 0.67
CA LYS A 6 39.74 16.71 2.14
C LYS A 6 38.61 17.46 2.85
N LEU A 7 38.18 18.59 2.31
CA LEU A 7 37.08 19.40 2.88
C LEU A 7 35.70 18.78 2.61
N VAL A 8 35.53 18.07 1.49
CA VAL A 8 34.25 17.47 1.08
C VAL A 8 34.10 16.03 1.55
N ALA A 9 35.20 15.30 1.82
CA ALA A 9 35.17 13.91 2.27
C ALA A 9 34.26 13.61 3.49
N PRO A 10 34.18 14.46 4.53
CA PRO A 10 33.27 14.21 5.66
C PRO A 10 31.79 14.30 5.26
N VAL A 11 31.46 15.22 4.35
CA VAL A 11 30.10 15.41 3.83
C VAL A 11 29.70 14.23 2.96
N GLN A 12 30.60 13.78 2.07
CA GLN A 12 30.39 12.59 1.23
C GLN A 12 30.23 11.32 2.06
N SER A 13 31.08 11.10 3.07
CA SER A 13 30.98 9.94 3.95
C SER A 13 29.66 9.92 4.75
N THR A 14 29.21 11.09 5.20
CA THR A 14 27.93 11.22 5.91
C THR A 14 26.75 10.97 4.97
N SER A 15 26.77 11.50 3.74
CA SER A 15 25.71 11.26 2.76
C SER A 15 25.65 9.79 2.34
N GLU A 16 26.81 9.16 2.10
CA GLU A 16 26.89 7.73 1.77
C GLU A 16 26.33 6.84 2.88
N THR A 17 26.65 7.16 4.14
CA THR A 17 26.14 6.42 5.29
C THR A 17 24.63 6.60 5.46
N LEU A 18 24.13 7.82 5.30
CA LEU A 18 22.70 8.13 5.34
C LEU A 18 21.93 7.43 4.22
N THR A 19 22.47 7.38 3.01
CA THR A 19 21.82 6.66 1.90
C THR A 19 21.90 5.15 2.09
N LYS A 20 23.01 4.62 2.61
CA LYS A 20 23.22 3.19 2.83
C LYS A 20 22.25 2.60 3.87
N PHE A 21 21.91 3.34 4.91
CA PHE A 21 21.02 2.86 5.97
C PHE A 21 19.63 3.51 5.95
N GLY A 22 19.54 4.79 5.63
CA GLY A 22 18.26 5.51 5.56
C GLY A 22 17.35 4.97 4.45
N SER A 23 17.90 4.69 3.26
CA SER A 23 17.09 4.20 2.14
C SER A 23 16.49 2.81 2.41
N PRO A 24 17.24 1.79 2.86
CA PRO A 24 16.66 0.47 3.16
C PRO A 24 15.66 0.50 4.31
N LEU A 25 15.91 1.29 5.37
CA LEU A 25 14.98 1.43 6.49
C LEU A 25 13.68 2.11 6.07
N LEU A 26 13.76 3.15 5.23
CA LEU A 26 12.58 3.82 4.69
C LEU A 26 11.75 2.88 3.81
N LEU A 27 12.40 2.11 2.93
CA LEU A 27 11.72 1.12 2.09
C LEU A 27 11.06 0.01 2.91
N LEU A 28 11.73 -0.46 3.97
CA LEU A 28 11.15 -1.42 4.91
C LEU A 28 9.95 -0.82 5.66
N TYR A 29 10.04 0.44 6.09
CA TYR A 29 8.94 1.16 6.71
C TYR A 29 7.75 1.30 5.77
N PHE A 30 7.95 1.71 4.51
CA PHE A 30 6.88 1.80 3.52
C PHE A 30 6.17 0.47 3.30
N ARG A 31 6.95 -0.62 3.17
CA ARG A 31 6.41 -1.98 3.03
C ARG A 31 5.55 -2.37 4.23
N TRP A 32 6.06 -2.14 5.44
CA TRP A 32 5.35 -2.51 6.67
C TRP A 32 4.09 -1.66 6.87
N TYR A 33 4.21 -0.34 6.69
CA TYR A 33 3.10 0.60 6.87
C TYR A 33 1.97 0.32 5.88
N VAL A 34 2.28 0.19 4.58
CA VAL A 34 1.24 -0.06 3.58
C VAL A 34 0.57 -1.41 3.81
N ALA A 35 1.33 -2.45 4.15
CA ALA A 35 0.77 -3.75 4.51
C ALA A 35 -0.17 -3.65 5.72
N TRP A 36 0.22 -2.93 6.76
CA TRP A 36 -0.63 -2.71 7.92
C TRP A 36 -1.94 -2.00 7.58
N VAL A 37 -1.93 -1.01 6.68
CA VAL A 37 -3.15 -0.33 6.22
C VAL A 37 -4.13 -1.32 5.58
N PHE A 38 -3.67 -2.13 4.62
CA PHE A 38 -4.52 -3.11 3.95
C PHE A 38 -5.00 -4.19 4.92
N LEU A 39 -4.14 -4.68 5.81
CA LEU A 39 -4.52 -5.67 6.82
C LEU A 39 -5.61 -5.14 7.74
N LYS A 40 -5.49 -3.88 8.20
CA LYS A 40 -6.56 -3.25 8.98
C LYS A 40 -7.84 -3.12 8.18
N ALA A 41 -7.78 -2.73 6.90
CA ALA A 41 -8.97 -2.64 6.06
C ALA A 41 -9.69 -4.00 5.96
N GLY A 42 -8.94 -5.09 5.77
CA GLY A 42 -9.50 -6.45 5.73
C GLY A 42 -10.09 -6.88 7.08
N LEU A 43 -9.41 -6.55 8.19
CA LEU A 43 -9.91 -6.82 9.54
C LEU A 43 -11.22 -6.06 9.84
N PHE A 44 -11.36 -4.82 9.37
CA PHE A 44 -12.62 -4.08 9.47
C PHE A 44 -13.74 -4.76 8.70
N LYS A 45 -13.47 -5.31 7.51
CA LYS A 45 -14.47 -6.01 6.71
C LYS A 45 -15.00 -7.27 7.40
N ILE A 46 -14.12 -8.08 7.99
CA ILE A 46 -14.56 -9.30 8.67
C ILE A 46 -15.19 -9.06 10.05
N ASN A 47 -14.95 -7.88 10.66
CA ASN A 47 -15.54 -7.54 11.95
C ASN A 47 -17.05 -7.28 11.85
N ASP A 48 -17.51 -6.76 10.71
CA ASP A 48 -18.93 -6.58 10.40
C ASP A 48 -19.18 -6.92 8.93
N TRP A 49 -19.50 -8.19 8.69
CA TRP A 49 -19.65 -8.72 7.34
C TRP A 49 -20.94 -8.24 6.66
N ASP A 50 -22.02 -8.06 7.42
CA ASP A 50 -23.30 -7.57 6.90
C ASP A 50 -23.16 -6.11 6.44
N LEU A 51 -22.45 -5.28 7.21
CA LEU A 51 -22.09 -3.93 6.78
C LEU A 51 -21.19 -3.96 5.55
N THR A 52 -20.23 -4.87 5.49
CA THR A 52 -19.35 -5.01 4.32
C THR A 52 -20.16 -5.31 3.06
N LEU A 53 -21.05 -6.30 3.09
CA LEU A 53 -21.90 -6.62 1.94
C LEU A 53 -22.79 -5.45 1.55
N THR A 54 -23.38 -4.75 2.54
CA THR A 54 -24.20 -3.55 2.31
C THR A 54 -23.39 -2.45 1.62
N LEU A 55 -22.15 -2.19 2.05
CA LEU A 55 -21.28 -1.22 1.41
C LEU A 55 -20.92 -1.64 -0.02
N PHE A 56 -20.66 -2.93 -0.25
CA PHE A 56 -20.39 -3.43 -1.60
C PHE A 56 -21.60 -3.36 -2.53
N GLU A 57 -22.81 -3.53 -2.00
CA GLU A 57 -24.05 -3.48 -2.78
C GLU A 57 -24.46 -2.05 -3.15
N TYR A 58 -24.40 -1.13 -2.18
CA TYR A 58 -25.01 0.20 -2.31
C TYR A 58 -24.00 1.34 -2.49
N GLU A 59 -22.76 1.19 -2.01
CA GLU A 59 -21.78 2.28 -1.95
C GLU A 59 -20.58 2.06 -2.88
N TYR A 60 -20.10 0.81 -3.02
CA TYR A 60 -19.01 0.47 -3.92
C TYR A 60 -19.54 0.07 -5.29
N ALA A 61 -19.37 0.95 -6.27
CA ALA A 61 -19.68 0.67 -7.67
C ALA A 61 -18.59 -0.21 -8.29
N VAL A 62 -18.59 -1.51 -7.97
CA VAL A 62 -17.58 -2.44 -8.52
C VAL A 62 -17.93 -2.79 -9.97
N PRO A 63 -17.03 -2.53 -10.94
CA PRO A 63 -17.26 -2.91 -12.32
C PRO A 63 -17.04 -4.42 -12.52
N PHE A 64 -17.78 -5.01 -13.48
CA PHE A 64 -17.61 -6.37 -14.00
C PHE A 64 -17.96 -7.55 -13.07
N LEU A 65 -17.96 -7.37 -11.74
CA LEU A 65 -18.20 -8.44 -10.78
C LEU A 65 -19.50 -8.22 -9.99
N PRO A 66 -20.22 -9.30 -9.61
CA PRO A 66 -21.22 -9.24 -8.56
C PRO A 66 -20.60 -8.72 -7.25
N PHE A 67 -21.39 -7.94 -6.50
CA PHE A 67 -20.90 -7.26 -5.30
C PHE A 67 -20.42 -8.23 -4.22
N GLU A 68 -21.06 -9.40 -4.10
CA GLU A 68 -20.66 -10.43 -3.13
C GLU A 68 -19.26 -10.97 -3.45
N LEU A 69 -19.03 -11.34 -4.72
CA LEU A 69 -17.73 -11.85 -5.16
C LEU A 69 -16.64 -10.79 -4.99
N ALA A 70 -16.96 -9.53 -5.30
CA ALA A 70 -16.04 -8.43 -5.08
C ALA A 70 -15.69 -8.24 -3.60
N ALA A 71 -16.67 -8.35 -2.69
CA ALA A 71 -16.45 -8.27 -1.25
C ALA A 71 -15.50 -9.37 -0.75
N TYR A 72 -15.73 -10.62 -1.18
CA TYR A 72 -14.86 -11.74 -0.83
C TYR A 72 -13.43 -11.57 -1.37
N LEU A 73 -13.27 -11.21 -2.65
CA LEU A 73 -11.96 -11.03 -3.26
C LEU A 73 -11.18 -9.87 -2.64
N ALA A 74 -11.85 -8.74 -2.38
CA ALA A 74 -11.24 -7.59 -1.71
C ALA A 74 -10.77 -7.98 -0.30
N THR A 75 -11.64 -8.62 0.48
CA THR A 75 -11.32 -9.05 1.85
C THR A 75 -10.18 -10.07 1.88
N PHE A 76 -10.20 -11.06 0.99
CA PHE A 76 -9.12 -12.02 0.85
C PHE A 76 -7.79 -11.32 0.52
N GLY A 77 -7.81 -10.45 -0.49
CA GLY A 77 -6.62 -9.72 -0.92
C GLY A 77 -6.03 -8.85 0.20
N GLU A 78 -6.90 -8.19 0.97
CA GLU A 78 -6.52 -7.32 2.09
C GLU A 78 -6.02 -8.08 3.33
N LEU A 79 -6.43 -9.34 3.53
CA LEU A 79 -5.95 -10.13 4.67
C LEU A 79 -4.68 -10.92 4.33
N VAL A 80 -4.61 -11.48 3.13
CA VAL A 80 -3.59 -12.46 2.76
C VAL A 80 -2.34 -11.78 2.18
N PHE A 81 -2.49 -10.88 1.21
CA PHE A 81 -1.34 -10.29 0.55
C PHE A 81 -0.48 -9.41 1.48
N PRO A 82 -1.02 -8.64 2.44
CA PRO A 82 -0.17 -7.88 3.35
C PRO A 82 0.77 -8.72 4.20
N ILE A 83 0.34 -9.93 4.58
CA ILE A 83 1.17 -10.87 5.35
C ILE A 83 2.37 -11.31 4.50
N PHE A 84 2.12 -11.68 3.23
CA PHE A 84 3.19 -12.02 2.29
C PHE A 84 4.11 -10.82 2.01
N LEU A 85 3.54 -9.61 1.92
CA LEU A 85 4.30 -8.39 1.67
C LEU A 85 5.27 -8.11 2.82
N ILE A 86 4.80 -8.20 4.08
CA ILE A 86 5.65 -8.04 5.28
C ILE A 86 6.74 -9.12 5.34
N ALA A 87 6.38 -10.38 5.06
CA ALA A 87 7.32 -11.49 5.04
C ALA A 87 8.35 -11.39 3.90
N GLY A 88 8.16 -10.50 2.92
CA GLY A 88 9.01 -10.37 1.73
C GLY A 88 8.87 -11.53 0.75
N LEU A 89 7.86 -12.39 0.92
CA LEU A 89 7.61 -13.55 0.07
C LEU A 89 6.88 -13.12 -1.21
N GLY A 90 7.50 -13.40 -2.37
CA GLY A 90 6.93 -13.01 -3.65
C GLY A 90 6.65 -11.51 -3.75
N ALA A 91 7.47 -10.67 -3.10
CA ALA A 91 7.17 -9.25 -2.83
C ALA A 91 6.64 -8.47 -4.05
N ARG A 92 7.21 -8.71 -5.25
CA ARG A 92 6.73 -8.09 -6.50
C ARG A 92 5.30 -8.48 -6.85
N PHE A 93 5.00 -9.79 -6.84
CA PHE A 93 3.66 -10.31 -7.14
C PHE A 93 2.65 -9.81 -6.12
N THR A 94 3.02 -9.84 -4.85
CA THR A 94 2.17 -9.37 -3.75
C THR A 94 1.92 -7.87 -3.83
N ALA A 95 2.93 -7.07 -4.19
CA ALA A 95 2.79 -5.63 -4.40
C ALA A 95 1.88 -5.31 -5.59
N ILE A 96 1.99 -6.05 -6.69
CA ILE A 96 1.08 -5.93 -7.85
C ILE A 96 -0.35 -6.28 -7.45
N ALA A 97 -0.55 -7.37 -6.72
CA ALA A 97 -1.87 -7.79 -6.26
C ALA A 97 -2.53 -6.71 -5.36
N LEU A 98 -1.78 -6.18 -4.39
CA LEU A 98 -2.26 -5.07 -3.55
C LEU A 98 -2.47 -3.77 -4.33
N SER A 99 -1.69 -3.52 -5.38
CA SER A 99 -1.88 -2.37 -6.26
C SER A 99 -3.20 -2.48 -7.01
N ILE A 100 -3.57 -3.68 -7.46
CA ILE A 100 -4.87 -3.95 -8.07
C ILE A 100 -5.99 -3.69 -7.06
N VAL A 101 -5.89 -4.21 -5.83
CA VAL A 101 -6.89 -3.95 -4.77
C VAL A 101 -7.02 -2.44 -4.50
N ASN A 102 -5.90 -1.73 -4.42
CA ASN A 102 -5.86 -0.27 -4.21
C ASN A 102 -6.59 0.49 -5.32
N ILE A 103 -6.29 0.15 -6.58
CA ILE A 103 -6.92 0.76 -7.75
C ILE A 103 -8.41 0.46 -7.75
N MET A 104 -8.81 -0.79 -7.48
CA MET A 104 -10.21 -1.17 -7.42
C MET A 104 -10.97 -0.41 -6.34
N ALA A 105 -10.37 -0.20 -5.17
CA ALA A 105 -10.97 0.63 -4.11
C ALA A 105 -11.20 2.09 -4.56
N VAL A 106 -10.24 2.67 -5.30
CA VAL A 106 -10.41 4.02 -5.86
C VAL A 106 -11.50 4.05 -6.92
N VAL A 107 -11.51 3.09 -7.84
CA VAL A 107 -12.49 3.03 -8.94
C VAL A 107 -13.90 2.81 -8.39
N SER A 108 -14.08 1.88 -7.44
CA SER A 108 -15.40 1.54 -6.91
C SER A 108 -15.94 2.56 -5.92
N TYR A 109 -15.08 3.35 -5.27
CA TYR A 109 -15.49 4.31 -4.23
C TYR A 109 -15.10 5.76 -4.53
N TYR A 110 -14.85 6.08 -5.80
CA TYR A 110 -14.31 7.37 -6.23
C TYR A 110 -15.12 8.57 -5.72
N ALA A 111 -16.45 8.52 -5.85
CA ALA A 111 -17.35 9.63 -5.52
C ALA A 111 -17.27 10.04 -4.04
N THR A 112 -17.01 9.09 -3.14
CA THR A 112 -16.84 9.36 -1.71
C THR A 112 -15.41 9.74 -1.38
N LEU A 113 -14.42 9.05 -1.96
CA LEU A 113 -13.00 9.37 -1.74
C LEU A 113 -12.62 10.77 -2.23
N ALA A 114 -13.19 11.23 -3.34
CA ALA A 114 -12.92 12.54 -3.93
C ALA A 114 -13.47 13.72 -3.10
N LYS A 115 -14.42 13.48 -2.20
CA LYS A 115 -14.98 14.52 -1.30
C LYS A 115 -14.08 14.82 -0.10
N GLY A 116 -13.02 14.03 0.13
CA GLY A 116 -12.11 14.19 1.26
C GLY A 116 -10.67 13.83 0.93
N ALA A 117 -9.89 13.50 1.96
CA ALA A 117 -8.48 13.15 1.81
C ALA A 117 -8.25 11.69 1.35
N GLY A 118 -9.30 10.90 1.15
CA GLY A 118 -9.20 9.47 0.84
C GLY A 118 -8.38 9.20 -0.43
N LEU A 119 -8.59 9.99 -1.48
CA LEU A 119 -7.88 9.82 -2.76
C LEU A 119 -6.37 10.05 -2.61
N VAL A 120 -5.97 11.05 -1.81
CA VAL A 120 -4.55 11.33 -1.53
C VAL A 120 -3.89 10.14 -0.83
N TRP A 121 -4.58 9.53 0.13
CA TRP A 121 -4.07 8.34 0.81
C TRP A 121 -3.87 7.16 -0.13
N HIS A 122 -4.82 6.89 -1.04
CA HIS A 122 -4.65 5.84 -2.03
C HIS A 122 -3.51 6.10 -3.03
N TYR A 123 -3.21 7.36 -3.36
CA TYR A 123 -2.01 7.71 -4.13
C TYR A 123 -0.73 7.47 -3.35
N MET A 124 -0.70 7.80 -2.06
CA MET A 124 0.44 7.52 -1.19
C MET A 124 0.66 6.02 -0.99
N TRP A 125 -0.39 5.24 -0.77
CA TRP A 125 -0.27 3.78 -0.66
C TRP A 125 0.16 3.14 -1.98
N GLY A 126 -0.38 3.62 -3.11
CA GLY A 126 0.05 3.20 -4.43
C GLY A 126 1.54 3.47 -4.69
N SER A 127 2.03 4.67 -4.34
CA SER A 127 3.45 4.98 -4.49
C SER A 127 4.35 4.13 -3.60
N MET A 128 3.93 3.83 -2.38
CA MET A 128 4.64 2.89 -1.48
C MET A 128 4.68 1.47 -2.06
N LEU A 129 3.58 0.97 -2.62
CA LEU A 129 3.54 -0.35 -3.26
C LEU A 129 4.47 -0.43 -4.48
N LEU A 130 4.55 0.64 -5.29
CA LEU A 130 5.47 0.72 -6.44
C LEU A 130 6.93 0.56 -6.05
N THR A 131 7.33 0.91 -4.82
CA THR A 131 8.72 0.70 -4.34
C THR A 131 9.10 -0.78 -4.16
N ASN A 132 8.13 -1.70 -4.27
CA ASN A 132 8.31 -3.14 -4.09
C ASN A 132 8.22 -3.95 -5.39
N ILE A 133 8.08 -3.28 -6.55
CA ILE A 133 8.01 -3.89 -7.89
C ILE A 133 9.38 -3.76 -8.56
#